data_AF-A0A5K1DUG3-F1
#
_entry.id   AF-A0A5K1DUG3-F1
#
_cell.length_a   1.000
_cell.length_b   1.000
_cell.length_c   1.000
_cell.angle_alpha   90.00
_cell.angle_beta   90.00
_cell.angle_gamma   90.00
#
_symmetry.space_group_name_H-M   'P 1'
#
loop_
_entity.id
_entity.type
_entity.pdbx_description
1 polymer ?
#
loop_
_entity_poly.entity_id
_entity_poly.type
_entity_poly.pdbx_seq_one_letter_code
_entity_poly.pdbx_strand_id
1 'polypeptide(L)' 'IFLYQMLRGIAYCHSRRILHRDLKPQNLLIDRSTNALKLADFGLARAFGIPVRTYTHE' A
#
# COMPACT_ATOMS: atom_id res chain seq x y z
N ILE A 1 -13.49 9.48 7.85
CA ILE A 1 -12.70 8.70 8.84
C ILE A 1 -11.94 7.54 8.18
N PHE A 2 -12.60 6.58 7.52
CA PHE A 2 -11.92 5.42 6.91
C PHE A 2 -10.98 5.78 5.75
N LEU A 3 -11.34 6.72 4.88
CA LEU A 3 -10.47 7.20 3.80
C LEU A 3 -9.12 7.71 4.34
N TYR A 4 -9.15 8.48 5.43
CA TYR A 4 -7.93 8.97 6.09
C TYR A 4 -7.07 7.83 6.64
N GLN A 5 -7.67 6.82 7.28
CA GLN A 5 -6.96 5.65 7.79
C GLN A 5 -6.33 4.82 6.66
N MET A 6 -7.07 4.63 5.56
CA MET A 6 -6.57 3.95 4.35
C MET A 6 -5.37 4.71 3.77
N LEU A 7 -5.49 6.02 3.55
CA LEU A 7 -4.41 6.86 3.03
C LEU A 7 -3.18 6.85 3.95
N ARG A 8 -3.38 6.87 5.27
CA ARG A 8 -2.28 6.68 6.23
C ARG A 8 -1.60 5.33 6.11
N GLY A 9 -2.35 4.24 5.99
CA GLY A 9 -1.80 2.90 5.77
C GLY A 9 -1.01 2.80 4.46
N ILE A 10 -1.51 3.43 3.39
CA ILE A 10 -0.83 3.49 2.10
C ILE A 10 0.43 4.34 2.16
N ALA A 11 0.38 5.51 2.80
CA ALA A 11 1.57 6.34 3.02
C ALA A 11 2.65 5.57 3.79
N TYR A 12 2.26 4.78 4.80
CA TYR A 12 3.16 3.89 5.54
C TYR A 12 3.81 2.84 4.63
N CYS A 13 3.05 2.21 3.73
CA CYS A 13 3.59 1.26 2.73
C CYS A 13 4.56 1.97 1.76
N HIS A 14 4.18 3.13 1.25
CA HIS A 14 4.99 3.90 0.30
C HIS A 14 6.30 4.39 0.90
N SER A 15 6.30 4.80 2.17
CA SER A 15 7.55 5.16 2.89
C SER A 15 8.56 4.00 2.97
N ARG A 16 8.06 2.76 2.86
CA ARG A 16 8.86 1.52 2.83
C ARG A 16 9.05 0.97 1.42
N ARG A 17 8.79 1.78 0.40
CA ARG A 17 8.93 1.38 -1.01
C ARG A 17 8.06 0.18 -1.38
N ILE A 18 6.88 0.01 -0.77
CA ILE A 18 5.92 -1.06 -1.08
C ILE A 18 4.66 -0.48 -1.74
N LEU A 19 4.31 -0.92 -2.95
CA LEU A 19 3.01 -0.70 -3.57
C LEU A 19 2.07 -1.85 -3.19
N HIS A 20 0.87 -1.55 -2.70
CA HIS A 20 -0.13 -2.58 -2.38
C HIS A 20 -0.76 -3.22 -3.64
N ARG A 21 -1.02 -2.41 -4.68
CA ARG A 21 -1.57 -2.78 -6.01
C ARG A 21 -2.94 -3.46 -6.07
N ASP A 22 -3.48 -3.95 -4.95
CA ASP A 22 -4.81 -4.58 -4.89
C ASP A 22 -5.72 -3.91 -3.84
N LEU A 23 -5.97 -2.61 -4.02
CA LEU A 23 -6.89 -1.88 -3.14
C LEU A 23 -8.32 -2.04 -3.61
N LYS A 24 -9.10 -2.75 -2.79
CA LYS A 24 -10.53 -3.02 -2.99
C LYS A 24 -11.20 -3.22 -1.63
N PRO A 25 -12.52 -3.04 -1.50
CA PRO A 25 -13.22 -3.16 -0.21
C PRO A 25 -12.96 -4.47 0.53
N GLN A 26 -12.77 -5.58 -0.18
CA GLN A 26 -12.48 -6.90 0.41
C GLN A 26 -11.15 -6.93 1.18
N ASN A 27 -10.20 -6.06 0.82
CA ASN A 27 -8.87 -5.97 1.43
C ASN A 27 -8.78 -4.86 2.50
N LEU A 28 -9.92 -4.26 2.87
CA LEU A 28 -10.03 -3.26 3.93
C LEU A 28 -10.72 -3.88 5.15
N LEU A 29 -9.92 -4.36 6.10
CA LEU A 29 -10.45 -4.97 7.32
C LEU A 29 -10.88 -3.88 8.29
N ILE A 30 -12.16 -3.89 8.68
CA ILE A 30 -12.73 -2.92 9.61
C ILE A 30 -13.11 -3.60 10.90
N ASP A 31 -12.55 -3.12 12.00
CA ASP A 31 -13.02 -3.45 13.34
C ASP A 31 -14.17 -2.50 13.71
N ARG A 32 -15.37 -3.05 13.91
CA ARG A 32 -16.58 -2.27 14.23
C ARG A 32 -16.61 -1.74 15.66
N SER A 33 -15.83 -2.32 16.57
CA SER A 33 -15.76 -1.86 17.96
C SER A 33 -14.85 -0.64 18.10
N THR A 34 -13.73 -0.63 17.38
CA THR A 34 -12.72 0.45 17.45
C THR A 34 -12.79 1.43 16.29
N ASN A 35 -13.59 1.15 15.25
CA ASN A 35 -13.57 1.85 13.95
C ASN A 35 -12.18 1.90 13.30
N ALA A 36 -11.31 0.93 13.60
CA ALA A 36 -9.99 0.82 13.00
C ALA A 36 -10.08 0.15 11.63
N LEU A 37 -9.37 0.73 10.65
CA LEU A 37 -9.17 0.13 9.33
C LEU A 37 -7.74 -0.39 9.19
N LYS A 38 -7.59 -1.62 8.71
CA LYS A 38 -6.30 -2.25 8.38
C LYS A 38 -6.29 -2.70 6.92
N LEU A 39 -5.15 -2.50 6.26
CA LEU A 39 -4.90 -3.04 4.92
C LEU A 39 -4.54 -4.52 5.03
N ALA A 40 -5.06 -5.33 4.13
CA ALA A 40 -4.81 -6.77 4.06
C ALA A 40 -4.53 -7.23 2.63
N ASP A 41 -4.07 -8.47 2.51
CA ASP A 41 -3.71 -9.11 1.24
C ASP A 41 -2.64 -8.35 0.44
N PHE A 42 -1.40 -8.61 0.80
CA PHE A 42 -0.21 -8.13 0.09
C PHE A 42 0.27 -9.12 -0.98
N GLY A 43 -0.55 -10.08 -1.41
CA GLY A 43 -0.16 -11.10 -2.39
C GLY A 43 0.26 -10.51 -3.74
N LEU A 44 -0.31 -9.36 -4.11
CA LEU A 44 0.08 -8.59 -5.29
C LEU A 44 1.02 -7.42 -4.97
N ALA A 45 1.47 -7.24 -3.73
CA ALA A 45 2.32 -6.13 -3.37
C ALA A 45 3.71 -6.24 -4.04
N ARG A 46 4.33 -5.10 -4.32
CA ARG A 46 5.68 -5.05 -4.93
C ARG A 46 6.54 -3.94 -4.34
N ALA A 47 7.82 -4.24 -4.21
CA ALA A 47 8.82 -3.21 -4.00
C ALA A 47 8.85 -2.27 -5.22
N PHE A 48 8.96 -0.96 -4.99
CA PHE A 48 9.11 0.05 -6.05
C PHE A 48 10.24 1.03 -5.71
N GLY A 49 11.04 1.37 -6.69
CA GLY A 49 12.12 2.35 -6.58
C GLY A 49 12.19 3.18 -7.85
N ILE A 50 12.91 4.31 -7.79
CA ILE A 50 13.31 5.01 -9.01
C ILE A 50 14.09 3.98 -9.84
N PRO A 51 13.76 3.71 -11.11
CA PRO A 51 14.72 3.06 -11.97
C PRO A 51 15.95 3.96 -11.95
N VAL A 52 17.03 3.52 -11.28
CA VAL A 52 18.35 4.08 -11.56
C VAL A 52 18.52 3.81 -13.04
N ARG A 53 18.52 4.89 -13.84
CA ARG A 53 18.58 4.85 -15.30
C ARG A 53 19.41 3.65 -15.75
N THR A 54 18.84 2.78 -16.59
CA THR A 54 19.67 1.88 -17.39
C THR A 54 20.50 2.79 -18.27
N TYR A 55 21.73 3.13 -17.84
CA TYR A 55 22.76 3.56 -18.77
C TYR A 55 23.06 2.32 -19.59
N THR A 56 22.31 2.11 -20.66
CA THR A 56 22.74 1.22 -21.73
C THR A 56 24.01 1.83 -22.27
N HIS A 57 25.16 1.25 -21.92
CA HIS A 57 26.35 1.40 -22.75
C HIS A 57 26.10 0.60 -24.03
N GLU A 58 26.41 1.24 -25.15
CA GLU A 58 26.32 0.71 -26.52
C GLU A 58 26.88 -0.71 -26.66
#